data_AF-A0A537NFA7-F1
#
_entry.id   AF-A0A537NFA7-F1
#
_cell.length_a   1.000
_cell.length_b   1.000
_cell.length_c   1.000
_cell.angle_alpha   90.00
_cell.angle_beta   90.00
_cell.angle_gamma   90.00
#
_symmetry.space_group_name_H-M   'P 1'
#
loop_
_entity.id
_entity.type
_entity.pdbx_description
1 polymer ?
#
loop_
_entity_poly.entity_id
_entity_poly.type
_entity_poly.pdbx_seq_one_letter_code
_entity_poly.pdbx_strand_id
1 'polypeptide(L)'
;MPFHVNCYGSMVMRSAGAVAHLFKTEPEPQLPDPPAPTPALCMSVGAALARVIEASPYRVVVMASSSWSHCFLSPVGGWVIPDHAADREMLAALRRADWDAWRNRSLEQIERAGHHELLNWMVLAGAMAELDRKPVIDDWVETYIFQSDKCFASFALI
;
A
#
# COMPACT_ATOMS: atom_id res chain seq x y z
N MET A 1 -9.22 1.97 -16.90
CA MET A 1 -8.62 0.63 -16.83
C MET A 1 -8.34 0.32 -15.36
N PRO A 2 -8.98 -0.69 -14.76
CA PRO A 2 -8.65 -1.12 -13.40
C PRO A 2 -7.35 -1.94 -13.38
N PHE A 3 -6.47 -1.67 -12.42
CA PHE A 3 -5.32 -2.53 -12.11
C PHE A 3 -5.61 -3.29 -10.82
N HIS A 4 -5.44 -4.61 -10.86
CA HIS A 4 -5.52 -5.45 -9.66
C HIS A 4 -4.08 -5.76 -9.22
N VAL A 5 -3.70 -5.26 -8.05
CA VAL A 5 -2.42 -5.58 -7.42
C VAL A 5 -2.66 -6.74 -6.45
N ASN A 6 -1.82 -7.78 -6.51
CA ASN A 6 -1.82 -8.82 -5.47
C ASN A 6 -1.22 -8.26 -4.17
N CYS A 7 -1.99 -7.45 -3.45
CA CYS A 7 -1.55 -6.74 -2.26
C CYS A 7 -1.26 -7.67 -1.07
N TYR A 8 -2.05 -8.74 -0.95
CA TYR A 8 -2.00 -9.64 0.20
C TYR A 8 -0.87 -10.65 0.09
N GLY A 9 -0.25 -10.83 -1.08
CA GLY A 9 0.94 -11.65 -1.25
C GLY A 9 0.82 -13.04 -0.62
N SER A 10 1.77 -13.36 0.25
CA SER A 10 1.83 -14.66 0.95
C SER A 10 0.66 -14.90 1.94
N MET A 11 -0.19 -13.89 2.15
CA MET A 11 -1.33 -13.92 3.06
C MET A 11 -2.68 -14.13 2.37
N VAL A 12 -2.77 -14.20 1.03
CA VAL A 12 -4.05 -14.25 0.29
C VAL A 12 -4.93 -15.44 0.69
N MET A 13 -4.42 -16.66 0.52
CA MET A 13 -5.15 -17.89 0.88
C MET A 13 -5.02 -18.17 2.37
N ARG A 14 -3.84 -17.87 2.94
CA ARG A 14 -3.60 -18.02 4.38
C ARG A 14 -4.63 -17.27 5.21
N SER A 15 -4.98 -16.03 4.85
CA SER A 15 -5.92 -15.21 5.60
C SER A 15 -7.32 -15.83 5.68
N ALA A 16 -7.74 -16.57 4.65
CA ALA A 16 -9.12 -17.05 4.46
C ALA A 16 -10.20 -15.97 4.67
N GLY A 17 -9.84 -14.71 4.42
CA GLY A 17 -10.65 -13.54 4.69
C GLY A 17 -10.51 -12.99 6.11
N ALA A 18 -10.29 -11.67 6.19
CA ALA A 18 -10.25 -10.91 7.44
C ALA A 18 -9.40 -11.58 8.54
N VAL A 19 -10.00 -11.84 9.70
CA VAL A 19 -9.33 -12.36 10.90
C VAL A 19 -9.27 -13.88 10.97
N ALA A 20 -9.77 -14.62 9.98
CA ALA A 20 -9.97 -16.07 10.09
C ALA A 20 -8.67 -16.83 10.39
N HIS A 21 -7.55 -16.40 9.81
CA HIS A 21 -6.23 -16.98 10.06
C HIS A 21 -5.75 -16.91 11.52
N LEU A 22 -6.24 -15.94 12.31
CA LEU A 22 -5.90 -15.82 13.72
C LEU A 22 -6.51 -16.94 14.58
N PHE A 23 -7.51 -17.65 14.04
CA PHE A 23 -8.23 -18.72 14.73
C PHE A 23 -8.03 -20.10 14.10
N LYS A 24 -7.18 -20.21 13.06
CA LYS A 24 -6.87 -21.49 12.42
C LYS A 24 -6.02 -22.35 13.36
N THR A 25 -6.45 -23.60 13.54
CA THR A 25 -5.69 -24.63 14.27
C THR A 25 -5.03 -25.64 13.33
N GLU A 26 -5.33 -25.56 12.04
CA GLU A 26 -4.73 -26.43 11.02
C GLU A 26 -3.26 -26.05 10.76
N PRO A 27 -2.38 -27.03 10.51
CA PRO A 27 -0.98 -26.76 10.18
C PRO A 27 -0.85 -25.94 8.89
N GLU A 28 0.20 -25.12 8.79
CA GLU A 28 0.41 -24.28 7.62
C GLU A 28 0.58 -25.13 6.34
N PRO A 29 0.01 -24.68 5.20
CA PRO A 29 0.22 -25.34 3.92
C PRO A 29 1.71 -25.42 3.58
N GLN A 30 2.14 -26.55 3.02
CA GLN A 30 3.55 -26.77 2.63
C GLN A 30 3.98 -25.88 1.45
N LEU A 31 3.02 -25.44 0.62
CA LEU A 31 3.27 -24.52 -0.48
C LEU A 31 2.82 -23.11 -0.07
N PRO A 32 3.73 -22.12 -0.05
CA PRO A 32 3.36 -20.75 0.28
C PRO A 32 2.55 -20.11 -0.85
N ASP A 33 1.72 -19.13 -0.49
CA ASP A 33 1.03 -18.28 -1.46
C ASP A 33 2.03 -17.47 -2.30
N PRO A 34 1.69 -17.12 -3.56
CA PRO A 34 2.55 -16.30 -4.40
C PRO A 34 2.85 -14.96 -3.71
N PRO A 35 4.11 -14.49 -3.74
CA PRO A 35 4.47 -13.24 -3.11
C PRO A 35 3.78 -12.05 -3.78
N ALA A 36 3.63 -10.96 -3.03
CA ALA A 36 3.19 -9.69 -3.59
C ALA A 36 4.28 -9.13 -4.53
N PRO A 37 3.92 -8.29 -5.52
CA PRO A 37 4.92 -7.54 -6.28
C PRO A 37 5.70 -6.60 -5.36
N THR A 38 6.99 -6.42 -5.62
CA THR A 38 7.81 -5.48 -4.82
C THR A 38 7.29 -4.04 -4.97
N PRO A 39 7.50 -3.18 -3.96
CA PRO A 39 7.19 -1.75 -4.07
C PRO A 39 7.82 -1.09 -5.30
N ALA A 40 9.07 -1.42 -5.61
CA ALA A 40 9.77 -0.94 -6.80
C ALA A 40 9.08 -1.33 -8.11
N LEU A 41 8.57 -2.57 -8.23
CA LEU A 41 7.81 -3.01 -9.39
C LEU A 41 6.46 -2.28 -9.49
N CYS A 42 5.75 -2.09 -8.36
CA CYS A 42 4.51 -1.33 -8.35
C CYS A 42 4.73 0.11 -8.83
N MET A 43 5.79 0.76 -8.36
CA MET A 43 6.15 2.11 -8.79
C MET A 43 6.55 2.17 -10.26
N SER A 44 7.24 1.16 -10.81
CA SER A 44 7.61 1.16 -12.23
C SER A 44 6.39 1.00 -13.15
N VAL A 45 5.38 0.22 -12.72
CA VAL A 45 4.07 0.15 -13.38
C VAL A 45 3.37 1.51 -13.34
N GLY A 46 3.38 2.17 -12.19
CA GLY A 46 2.85 3.53 -12.02
C GLY A 46 3.48 4.54 -12.98
N ALA A 47 4.80 4.54 -13.08
CA ALA A 47 5.54 5.40 -14.00
C ALA A 47 5.20 5.11 -15.47
N ALA A 48 5.11 3.84 -15.85
CA ALA A 48 4.68 3.45 -17.20
C ALA A 48 3.26 3.92 -17.51
N LEU A 49 2.34 3.79 -16.54
CA LEU A 49 0.97 4.28 -16.67
C LEU A 49 0.93 5.80 -16.87
N ALA A 50 1.71 6.56 -16.10
CA ALA A 50 1.81 8.00 -16.22
C ALA A 50 2.22 8.44 -17.63
N ARG A 51 3.27 7.84 -18.21
CA ARG A 51 3.70 8.14 -19.59
C ARG A 51 2.62 7.86 -20.63
N VAL A 52 1.88 6.76 -20.47
CA VAL A 52 0.76 6.43 -21.39
C VAL A 52 -0.37 7.45 -21.27
N ILE A 53 -0.70 7.88 -20.05
CA ILE A 53 -1.73 8.89 -19.79
C ILE A 53 -1.32 10.24 -20.38
N GLU A 54 -0.07 10.68 -20.16
CA GLU A 54 0.44 11.95 -20.66
C GLU A 54 0.43 12.03 -22.19
N ALA A 55 0.73 10.92 -22.87
CA ALA A 55 0.65 10.82 -24.33
C ALA A 55 -0.79 10.72 -24.86
N SER A 56 -1.79 10.55 -23.99
CA SER A 56 -3.18 10.37 -24.39
C SER A 56 -3.92 11.71 -24.54
N PRO A 57 -4.95 11.82 -25.40
CA PRO A 57 -5.76 13.03 -25.52
C PRO A 57 -6.79 13.18 -24.38
N TYR A 58 -6.79 12.28 -23.39
CA TYR A 58 -7.85 12.19 -22.39
C TYR A 58 -7.47 12.90 -21.08
N ARG A 59 -8.49 13.45 -20.42
CA ARG A 59 -8.37 13.88 -19.02
C ARG A 59 -8.58 12.67 -18.13
N VAL A 60 -7.55 12.27 -17.39
CA VAL A 60 -7.55 11.03 -16.61
C VAL A 60 -7.37 11.35 -15.13
N VAL A 61 -8.10 10.61 -14.29
CA VAL A 61 -7.86 10.55 -12.84
C VAL A 61 -7.13 9.25 -12.54
N VAL A 62 -6.00 9.34 -11.84
CA VAL A 62 -5.32 8.19 -11.24
C VAL A 62 -5.59 8.23 -9.75
N MET A 63 -6.16 7.14 -9.22
CA MET A 63 -6.55 7.03 -7.83
C MET A 63 -6.10 5.68 -7.29
N ALA A 64 -5.38 5.68 -6.18
CA ALA A 64 -5.25 4.51 -5.33
C ALA A 64 -6.35 4.56 -4.26
N SER A 65 -7.04 3.44 -4.08
CA SER A 65 -8.03 3.28 -3.02
C SER A 65 -7.61 2.13 -2.11
N SER A 66 -7.33 2.43 -0.86
CA SER A 66 -7.11 1.49 0.23
C SER A 66 -6.72 2.25 1.49
N SER A 67 -6.93 1.62 2.65
CA SER A 67 -6.33 2.07 3.90
C SER A 67 -4.88 1.61 4.00
N TRP A 68 -4.20 2.00 5.09
CA TRP A 68 -2.80 1.66 5.32
C TRP A 68 -2.68 0.44 6.21
N SER A 69 -1.90 0.47 7.30
CA SER A 69 -1.71 -0.75 8.10
C SER A 69 -3.05 -1.29 8.61
N HIS A 70 -3.29 -2.58 8.36
CA HIS A 70 -4.44 -3.30 8.90
C HIS A 70 -4.00 -4.04 10.14
N CYS A 71 -4.69 -3.81 11.26
CA CYS A 71 -4.31 -4.43 12.53
C CYS A 71 -4.26 -5.97 12.44
N PHE A 72 -5.23 -6.61 11.77
CA PHE A 72 -5.30 -8.06 11.65
C PHE A 72 -4.25 -8.66 10.72
N LEU A 73 -3.49 -7.84 10.01
CA LEU A 73 -2.39 -8.27 9.14
C LEU A 73 -1.01 -8.02 9.77
N SER A 74 -0.94 -7.32 10.91
CA SER A 74 0.32 -7.01 11.58
C SER A 74 0.41 -7.65 12.97
N PRO A 75 1.50 -8.40 13.25
CA PRO A 75 1.78 -8.87 14.60
C PRO A 75 2.23 -7.74 15.55
N VAL A 76 2.64 -6.58 15.04
CA VAL A 76 3.30 -5.52 15.83
C VAL A 76 2.38 -4.96 16.90
N GLY A 77 1.11 -4.70 16.56
CA GLY A 77 0.07 -4.28 17.49
C GLY A 77 -0.74 -5.44 18.08
N GLY A 78 -0.18 -6.65 18.12
CA GLY A 78 -0.84 -7.84 18.64
C GLY A 78 -2.10 -8.24 17.86
N TRP A 79 -2.14 -7.95 16.56
CA TRP A 79 -3.28 -8.18 15.66
C TRP A 79 -4.54 -7.33 15.91
N VAL A 80 -4.47 -6.41 16.88
CA VAL A 80 -5.61 -5.58 17.32
C VAL A 80 -5.40 -4.11 16.98
N ILE A 81 -4.15 -3.65 17.03
CA ILE A 81 -3.76 -2.26 16.78
C ILE A 81 -2.97 -2.16 15.45
N PRO A 82 -3.26 -1.17 14.58
CA PRO A 82 -2.44 -0.87 13.40
C PRO A 82 -0.98 -0.53 13.77
N ASP A 83 -0.05 -0.70 12.83
CA ASP A 83 1.34 -0.31 13.02
C ASP A 83 1.51 1.19 12.76
N HIS A 84 1.11 2.01 13.73
CA HIS A 84 1.20 3.46 13.68
C HIS A 84 2.62 3.98 13.43
N ALA A 85 3.65 3.25 13.87
CA ALA A 85 5.03 3.66 13.67
C ALA A 85 5.39 3.57 12.18
N ALA A 86 5.08 2.42 11.55
CA ALA A 86 5.27 2.23 10.13
C ALA A 86 4.40 3.16 9.28
N ASP A 87 3.15 3.41 9.69
CA ASP A 87 2.26 4.35 9.01
C ASP A 87 2.81 5.78 9.05
N ARG A 88 3.22 6.28 10.22
CA ARG A 88 3.80 7.62 10.34
C ARG A 88 5.08 7.79 9.54
N GLU A 89 5.90 6.75 9.43
CA GLU A 89 7.09 6.74 8.57
C GLU A 89 6.72 6.97 7.11
N MET A 90 5.74 6.21 6.60
CA MET A 90 5.26 6.33 5.22
C MET A 90 4.56 7.67 4.97
N LEU A 91 3.81 8.19 5.95
CA LEU A 91 3.19 9.51 5.88
C LEU A 91 4.25 10.62 5.80
N ALA A 92 5.32 10.52 6.60
CA ALA A 92 6.40 11.47 6.58
C ALA A 92 7.15 11.44 5.24
N ALA A 93 7.38 10.25 4.68
CA ALA A 93 7.96 10.09 3.35
C ALA A 93 7.04 10.69 2.27
N LEU A 94 5.73 10.42 2.31
CA LEU A 94 4.76 10.98 1.38
C LEU A 94 4.78 12.51 1.41
N ARG A 95 4.70 13.11 2.60
CA ARG A 95 4.75 14.58 2.77
C ARG A 95 5.98 15.24 2.12
N ARG A 96 7.10 14.53 2.08
CA ARG A 96 8.35 15.02 1.47
C ARG A 96 8.50 14.65 -0.02
N ALA A 97 7.53 13.93 -0.60
CA ALA A 97 7.68 13.28 -1.90
C ALA A 97 8.96 12.42 -1.99
N ASP A 98 9.29 11.74 -0.88
CA ASP A 98 10.47 10.90 -0.73
C ASP A 98 10.23 9.54 -1.40
N TRP A 99 10.21 9.54 -2.73
CA TRP A 99 9.85 8.38 -3.53
C TRP A 99 10.85 7.23 -3.42
N ASP A 100 12.09 7.51 -3.02
CA ASP A 100 13.10 6.48 -2.77
C ASP A 100 12.79 5.68 -1.50
N ALA A 101 12.30 6.34 -0.44
CA ALA A 101 11.82 5.63 0.75
C ALA A 101 10.66 4.68 0.42
N TRP A 102 9.75 5.09 -0.48
CA TRP A 102 8.66 4.25 -0.97
C TRP A 102 9.18 3.08 -1.82
N ARG A 103 10.09 3.35 -2.75
CA ARG A 103 10.65 2.36 -3.69
C ARG A 103 11.46 1.28 -2.99
N ASN A 104 12.23 1.66 -1.98
CA ASN A 104 13.20 0.80 -1.31
C ASN A 104 12.62 0.05 -0.10
N ARG A 105 11.34 0.26 0.24
CA ARG A 105 10.68 -0.52 1.29
C ARG A 105 10.63 -1.99 0.85
N SER A 106 11.07 -2.90 1.73
CA SER A 106 11.07 -4.33 1.46
C SER A 106 9.67 -4.93 1.63
N LEU A 107 9.43 -6.08 0.99
CA LEU A 107 8.19 -6.84 1.20
C LEU A 107 8.03 -7.30 2.64
N GLU A 108 9.12 -7.67 3.31
CA GLU A 108 9.09 -8.06 4.73
C GLU A 108 8.59 -6.90 5.61
N GLN A 109 9.05 -5.67 5.36
CA GLN A 109 8.57 -4.48 6.06
C GLN A 109 7.09 -4.22 5.77
N ILE A 110 6.65 -4.43 4.51
CA ILE A 110 5.25 -4.28 4.11
C ILE A 110 4.36 -5.28 4.86
N GLU A 111 4.71 -6.57 4.81
CA GLU A 111 3.94 -7.65 5.43
C GLU A 111 3.93 -7.50 6.95
N ARG A 112 5.09 -7.24 7.58
CA ARG A 112 5.20 -7.05 9.04
C ARG A 112 4.36 -5.88 9.54
N ALA A 113 4.32 -4.78 8.80
CA ALA A 113 3.53 -3.60 9.17
C ALA A 113 2.03 -3.76 8.86
N GLY A 114 1.59 -4.84 8.18
CA GLY A 114 0.22 -4.94 7.70
C GLY A 114 -0.10 -3.98 6.55
N HIS A 115 0.91 -3.46 5.85
CA HIS A 115 0.84 -2.51 4.72
C HIS A 115 0.49 -3.14 3.37
N HIS A 116 -0.13 -4.31 3.35
CA HIS A 116 -0.44 -5.05 2.14
C HIS A 116 -1.08 -4.15 1.06
N GLU A 117 -2.10 -3.38 1.44
CA GLU A 117 -2.81 -2.50 0.52
C GLU A 117 -2.09 -1.17 0.21
N LEU A 118 -0.99 -0.87 0.89
CA LEU A 118 -0.09 0.23 0.55
C LEU A 118 0.59 -0.02 -0.81
N LEU A 119 0.64 -1.26 -1.29
CA LEU A 119 1.12 -1.57 -2.65
C LEU A 119 0.27 -0.93 -3.75
N ASN A 120 -1.03 -0.70 -3.52
CA ASN A 120 -1.86 0.11 -4.45
C ASN A 120 -1.34 1.55 -4.50
N TRP A 121 -0.99 2.11 -3.33
CA TRP A 121 -0.40 3.44 -3.23
C TRP A 121 0.98 3.51 -3.87
N MET A 122 1.77 2.43 -3.87
CA MET A 122 3.06 2.37 -4.58
C MET A 122 2.88 2.57 -6.09
N VAL A 123 1.78 2.08 -6.70
CA VAL A 123 1.47 2.37 -8.10
C VAL A 123 1.18 3.86 -8.30
N LEU A 124 0.37 4.47 -7.42
CA LEU A 124 0.10 5.91 -7.47
C LEU A 124 1.38 6.74 -7.26
N ALA A 125 2.20 6.39 -6.27
CA ALA A 125 3.47 7.05 -5.97
C ALA A 125 4.42 6.98 -7.17
N GLY A 126 4.48 5.84 -7.86
CA GLY A 126 5.25 5.71 -9.10
C GLY A 126 4.78 6.64 -10.21
N ALA A 127 3.46 6.77 -10.39
CA ALA A 127 2.89 7.69 -11.37
C ALA A 127 3.18 9.16 -11.01
N MET A 128 3.04 9.52 -9.74
CA MET A 128 3.27 10.90 -9.29
C MET A 128 4.76 11.26 -9.30
N ALA A 129 5.65 10.30 -9.02
CA ALA A 129 7.09 10.47 -9.17
C ALA A 129 7.50 10.72 -10.62
N GLU A 130 6.95 9.96 -11.58
CA GLU A 130 7.21 10.17 -13.02
C GLU A 130 6.75 11.54 -13.49
N LEU A 131 5.62 12.04 -12.98
CA LEU A 131 5.03 13.32 -13.35
C LEU A 131 5.55 14.52 -12.55
N ASP A 132 6.55 14.32 -11.67
CA ASP A 132 7.07 15.31 -10.72
C ASP A 132 5.95 16.03 -9.92
N ARG A 133 4.95 15.28 -9.47
CA ARG A 133 3.81 15.81 -8.69
C ARG A 133 4.04 15.62 -7.20
N LYS A 134 3.80 16.69 -6.44
CA LYS A 134 3.90 16.67 -4.98
C LYS A 134 2.53 16.43 -4.33
N PRO A 135 2.45 15.61 -3.29
CA PRO A 135 1.21 15.36 -2.59
C PRO A 135 0.84 16.55 -1.68
N VAL A 136 -0.46 16.76 -1.53
CA VAL A 136 -1.09 17.51 -0.46
C VAL A 136 -1.79 16.48 0.42
N ILE A 137 -1.46 16.47 1.72
CA ILE A 137 -2.18 15.61 2.68
C ILE A 137 -3.42 16.37 3.11
N ASP A 138 -4.57 15.91 2.63
CA ASP A 138 -5.86 16.51 2.94
C ASP A 138 -6.31 16.14 4.36
N ASP A 139 -6.10 14.87 4.75
CA ASP A 139 -6.40 14.38 6.11
C ASP A 139 -5.61 13.10 6.45
N TRP A 140 -5.44 12.83 7.75
CA TRP A 140 -4.81 11.65 8.30
C TRP A 140 -5.57 11.16 9.53
N VAL A 141 -6.07 9.92 9.47
CA VAL A 141 -6.88 9.32 10.54
C VAL A 141 -6.20 8.07 11.05
N GLU A 142 -5.65 8.15 12.27
CA GLU A 142 -5.18 6.99 13.02
C GLU A 142 -6.33 6.31 13.75
N THR A 143 -6.37 4.98 13.69
CA THR A 143 -7.43 4.14 14.25
C THR A 143 -6.83 3.08 15.16
N TYR A 144 -7.53 2.66 16.21
CA TYR A 144 -6.88 1.85 17.25
C TYR A 144 -7.31 0.39 17.28
N ILE A 145 -8.61 0.10 17.25
CA ILE A 145 -9.10 -1.26 17.54
C ILE A 145 -9.79 -1.83 16.32
N PHE A 146 -9.29 -2.97 15.81
CA PHE A 146 -9.89 -3.74 14.71
C PHE A 146 -10.10 -2.91 13.43
N GLN A 147 -9.18 -2.00 13.14
CA GLN A 147 -9.29 -1.03 12.04
C GLN A 147 -7.96 -0.87 11.30
N SER A 148 -7.94 0.11 10.40
CA SER A 148 -6.80 0.53 9.60
C SER A 148 -6.73 2.04 9.49
N ASP A 149 -5.51 2.57 9.46
CA ASP A 149 -5.27 4.01 9.34
C ASP A 149 -5.56 4.49 7.91
N LYS A 150 -5.94 5.76 7.76
CA LYS A 150 -6.39 6.33 6.48
C LYS A 150 -5.64 7.62 6.18
N CYS A 151 -5.04 7.66 5.00
CA CYS A 151 -4.52 8.88 4.41
C CYS A 151 -5.45 9.34 3.30
N PHE A 152 -5.78 10.63 3.30
CA PHE A 152 -6.43 11.30 2.17
C PHE A 152 -5.40 12.27 1.59
N ALA A 153 -5.09 12.08 0.32
CA ALA A 153 -4.09 12.90 -0.36
C ALA A 153 -4.53 13.23 -1.79
N SER A 154 -4.26 14.45 -2.18
CA SER A 154 -4.45 14.97 -3.52
C SER A 154 -3.12 15.39 -4.12
N PHE A 155 -3.05 15.48 -5.44
CA PHE A 155 -1.86 15.94 -6.16
C PHE A 155 -2.27 17.12 -7.03
N ALA A 156 -1.66 18.28 -6.79
CA ALA A 156 -2.05 19.50 -7.48
C ALA A 156 -1.69 19.43 -8.97
N LEU A 157 -2.64 19.84 -9.81
CA LEU A 157 -2.39 20.18 -11.20
C LEU A 157 -1.72 21.56 -11.20
N ILE A 158 -0.39 21.58 -11.23
CA ILE A 158 0.38 22.70 -11.79
C ILE A 158 -0.09 22.91 -13.23
#